data_AF-A0A933FZI6-F1
#
_entry.id   AF-A0A933FZI6-F1
#
_cell.length_a   1.000
_cell.length_b   1.000
_cell.length_c   1.000
_cell.angle_alpha   90.00
_cell.angle_beta   90.00
_cell.angle_gamma   90.00
#
_symmetry.space_group_name_H-M   'P 1'
#
loop_
_entity.id
_entity.type
_entity.pdbx_description
1 polymer ?
#
loop_
_entity_poly.entity_id
_entity_poly.type
_entity_poly.pdbx_seq_one_letter_code
_entity_poly.pdbx_strand_id
1 'polypeptide(L)'
;MSSNKKVQVKGEWIKEKESTFDVSKSQFTFYMKDDNDQEVKVVYDGAKPNNFEIADAIVIKGRYQDGYFHANEILTKCPSKYEGTSETVKKTL
;
A
#
# COMPACT_ATOMS: atom_id res chain seq x y z
N MET A 1 30.16 4.06 -2.32
CA MET A 1 29.18 3.45 -1.40
C MET A 1 27.79 3.70 -1.96
N SER A 2 27.20 2.73 -2.64
CA SER A 2 25.86 2.88 -3.23
C SER A 2 24.82 2.65 -2.14
N SER A 3 24.34 3.75 -1.55
CA SER A 3 23.32 3.73 -0.50
C SER A 3 22.05 3.07 -1.04
N ASN A 4 21.81 1.83 -0.63
CA ASN A 4 20.62 1.06 -0.95
C ASN A 4 19.40 1.56 -0.15
N LYS A 5 19.21 2.88 -0.12
CA LYS A 5 18.37 3.60 0.82
C LYS A 5 16.91 3.33 0.49
N LYS A 6 16.24 2.59 1.36
CA LYS A 6 14.79 2.46 1.31
C LYS A 6 14.19 3.82 1.67
N VAL A 7 13.23 4.25 0.89
CA VAL A 7 12.46 5.47 1.11
C VAL A 7 11.07 5.10 1.59
N GLN A 8 10.45 6.00 2.33
CA GLN A 8 9.09 5.87 2.82
C GLN A 8 8.27 7.03 2.26
N VAL A 9 7.13 6.72 1.67
CA VAL A 9 6.21 7.71 1.10
C VAL A 9 4.84 7.52 1.76
N LYS A 10 4.27 8.62 2.25
CA LYS A 10 2.91 8.69 2.76
C LYS A 10 2.01 9.28 1.68
N GLY A 11 0.80 8.77 1.59
CA GLY A 11 -0.22 9.33 0.72
C GLY A 11 -1.53 8.57 0.81
N GLU A 12 -2.36 8.73 -0.20
CA GLU A 12 -3.73 8.22 -0.26
C GLU A 12 -3.93 7.39 -1.52
N TRP A 13 -4.69 6.28 -1.42
CA TRP A 13 -5.00 5.46 -2.58
C TRP A 13 -5.99 6.17 -3.50
N ILE A 14 -5.65 6.24 -4.80
CA ILE A 14 -6.52 6.80 -5.83
C ILE A 14 -7.45 5.69 -6.33
N LYS A 15 -8.62 5.57 -5.71
CA LYS A 15 -9.65 4.55 -6.04
C LYS A 15 -10.19 4.67 -7.46
N GLU A 16 -10.10 5.86 -8.04
CA GLU A 16 -10.56 6.16 -9.40
C GLU A 16 -9.64 5.57 -10.47
N LYS A 17 -8.39 5.25 -10.13
CA LYS A 17 -7.43 4.64 -11.06
C LYS A 17 -7.45 3.12 -10.98
N GLU A 18 -6.99 2.50 -12.06
CA GLU A 18 -6.84 1.05 -12.14
C GLU A 18 -5.93 0.50 -11.03
N SER A 19 -6.36 -0.61 -10.43
CA SER A 19 -5.52 -1.42 -9.55
C SER A 19 -5.62 -2.87 -10.00
N THR A 20 -4.50 -3.57 -9.99
CA THR A 20 -4.42 -4.94 -10.49
C THR A 20 -3.64 -5.81 -9.50
N PHE A 21 -4.06 -7.06 -9.36
CA PHE A 21 -3.33 -8.06 -8.60
C PHE A 21 -2.88 -9.17 -9.54
N ASP A 22 -1.57 -9.29 -9.75
CA ASP A 22 -0.97 -10.37 -10.50
C ASP A 22 -0.78 -11.58 -9.56
N VAL A 23 -1.63 -12.59 -9.73
CA VAL A 23 -1.59 -13.82 -8.92
C VAL A 23 -0.31 -14.62 -9.16
N SER A 24 0.23 -14.59 -10.38
CA SER A 24 1.44 -15.35 -10.74
C SER A 24 2.68 -14.81 -10.05
N LYS A 25 2.74 -13.48 -9.90
CA LYS A 25 3.84 -12.78 -9.21
C LYS A 25 3.53 -12.46 -7.75
N SER A 26 2.29 -12.66 -7.32
CA SER A 26 1.77 -12.16 -6.03
C SER A 26 2.04 -10.66 -5.85
N GLN A 27 1.83 -9.88 -6.89
CA GLN A 27 2.12 -8.44 -6.92
C GLN A 27 0.83 -7.63 -7.01
N PHE A 28 0.67 -6.66 -6.11
CA PHE A 28 -0.42 -5.70 -6.14
C PHE A 28 0.06 -4.36 -6.70
N THR A 29 -0.52 -3.94 -7.82
CA THR A 29 -0.23 -2.66 -8.46
C THR A 29 -1.38 -1.70 -8.25
N PHE A 30 -1.08 -0.48 -7.79
CA PHE A 30 -2.07 0.57 -7.57
C PHE A 30 -1.45 1.95 -7.75
N TYR A 31 -2.28 2.99 -7.80
CA TYR A 31 -1.81 4.38 -7.81
C TYR A 31 -2.14 5.06 -6.49
N MET A 32 -1.19 5.81 -5.95
CA MET A 32 -1.44 6.68 -4.81
C MET A 32 -1.01 8.11 -5.13
N LYS A 33 -1.59 9.06 -4.42
CA LYS A 33 -1.15 10.45 -4.44
C LYS A 33 -0.50 10.83 -3.12
N ASP A 34 0.56 11.61 -3.14
CA ASP A 34 1.20 12.13 -1.95
C ASP A 34 0.53 13.43 -1.44
N ASP A 35 1.07 14.01 -0.37
CA ASP A 35 0.55 15.26 0.22
C ASP A 35 0.73 16.49 -0.72
N ASN A 36 1.43 16.37 -1.85
CA ASN A 36 1.57 17.40 -2.89
C ASN A 36 0.66 17.13 -4.11
N ASP A 37 -0.30 16.21 -3.98
CA ASP A 37 -1.13 15.69 -5.08
C ASP A 37 -0.30 15.08 -6.24
N GLN A 38 0.94 14.66 -5.99
CA GLN A 38 1.74 13.93 -6.97
C GLN A 38 1.32 12.46 -7.00
N GLU A 39 0.89 12.03 -8.18
CA GLU A 39 0.48 10.65 -8.41
C GLU A 39 1.69 9.76 -8.70
N VAL A 40 1.75 8.60 -8.04
CA VAL A 40 2.79 7.61 -8.25
C VAL A 40 2.18 6.22 -8.42
N LYS A 41 2.69 5.49 -9.42
CA LYS A 41 2.40 4.07 -9.58
C LYS A 41 3.21 3.27 -8.57
N VAL A 42 2.54 2.44 -7.80
CA VAL A 42 3.13 1.57 -6.79
C VAL A 42 2.98 0.12 -7.22
N VAL A 43 4.08 -0.63 -7.18
CA VAL A 43 4.09 -2.09 -7.35
C VAL A 43 4.52 -2.69 -6.03
N TYR A 44 3.61 -3.38 -5.36
CA TYR A 44 3.84 -4.02 -4.08
C TYR A 44 4.05 -5.52 -4.23
N ASP A 45 5.13 -6.04 -3.66
CA ASP A 45 5.41 -7.48 -3.60
C ASP A 45 4.59 -8.15 -2.49
N GLY A 46 3.29 -8.27 -2.72
CA GLY A 46 2.38 -8.98 -1.83
C GLY A 46 0.91 -8.77 -2.21
N ALA A 47 0.04 -9.44 -1.46
CA ALA A 47 -1.40 -9.24 -1.57
C ALA A 47 -1.83 -7.88 -0.99
N LYS A 48 -2.89 -7.31 -1.55
CA LYS A 48 -3.54 -6.11 -1.02
C LYS A 48 -3.88 -6.30 0.48
N PRO A 49 -3.46 -5.42 1.40
CA PRO A 49 -3.83 -5.52 2.81
C PRO A 49 -5.35 -5.46 3.02
N ASN A 50 -5.88 -6.19 4.00
CA ASN A 50 -7.33 -6.25 4.27
C ASN A 50 -7.94 -4.85 4.52
N ASN A 51 -7.23 -4.00 5.25
CA ASN A 51 -7.72 -2.68 5.63
C ASN A 51 -7.35 -1.59 4.61
N PHE A 52 -6.83 -1.97 3.43
CA PHE A 52 -6.32 -1.01 2.45
C PHE A 52 -7.41 -0.07 1.91
N GLU A 53 -8.63 -0.58 1.70
CA GLU A 53 -9.72 0.19 1.09
C GLU A 53 -10.37 1.19 2.05
N ILE A 54 -10.25 0.94 3.35
CA ILE A 54 -10.80 1.75 4.44
C ILE A 54 -9.72 2.58 5.14
N ALA A 55 -8.47 2.50 4.69
CA ALA A 55 -7.37 3.29 5.24
C ALA A 55 -7.53 4.75 4.83
N ASP A 56 -7.42 5.66 5.79
CA ASP A 56 -7.36 7.10 5.51
C ASP A 56 -6.03 7.48 4.86
N ALA A 57 -4.95 6.85 5.32
CA ALA A 57 -3.63 7.07 4.75
C ALA A 57 -2.87 5.76 4.59
N ILE A 58 -2.06 5.70 3.53
CA ILE A 58 -1.21 4.58 3.20
C ILE A 58 0.23 5.06 3.21
N VAL A 59 1.08 4.26 3.85
CA VAL A 59 2.50 4.48 3.90
C VAL A 59 3.18 3.30 3.22
N ILE A 60 3.91 3.58 2.15
CA ILE A 60 4.68 2.58 1.42
C ILE A 60 6.16 2.73 1.76
N LYS A 61 6.86 1.60 1.88
CA LYS A 61 8.33 1.58 2.02
C LYS A 61 8.93 0.74 0.92
N GLY A 62 9.99 1.27 0.32
CA GLY A 62 10.61 0.63 -0.83
C GLY A 62 11.56 1.54 -1.56
N ARG A 63 11.56 1.47 -2.89
CA ARG A 63 12.46 2.22 -3.75
C ARG A 63 11.72 2.70 -4.98
N TYR A 64 12.04 3.91 -5.41
CA TYR A 64 11.60 4.42 -6.69
C TYR A 64 12.58 4.00 -7.77
N GLN A 65 12.11 3.30 -8.80
CA GLN A 65 12.91 2.84 -9.92
C GLN A 65 12.07 2.81 -11.19
N ASP A 66 12.68 3.13 -12.34
CA ASP A 66 12.05 2.98 -13.65
C ASP A 66 10.66 3.65 -13.79
N GLY A 67 10.46 4.78 -13.10
CA GLY A 67 9.21 5.55 -13.14
C GLY A 67 8.08 5.04 -12.23
N TYR A 68 8.30 3.99 -11.44
CA TYR A 68 7.35 3.49 -10.45
C TYR A 68 8.00 3.28 -9.09
N PHE A 69 7.17 3.22 -8.06
CA PHE A 69 7.61 2.90 -6.71
C PHE A 69 7.46 1.40 -6.46
N HIS A 70 8.57 0.70 -6.31
CA HIS A 70 8.58 -0.69 -5.88
C HIS A 70 8.52 -0.76 -4.36
N ALA A 71 7.36 -1.14 -3.83
CA ALA A 71 7.11 -1.25 -2.40
C ALA A 71 7.34 -2.69 -1.92
N ASN A 72 8.09 -2.83 -0.83
CA ASN A 72 8.27 -4.10 -0.14
C ASN A 72 7.46 -4.18 1.16
N GLU A 73 6.83 -3.08 1.58
CA GLU A 73 6.01 -3.00 2.79
C GLU A 73 4.94 -1.92 2.61
N ILE A 74 3.71 -2.23 3.02
CA ILE A 74 2.58 -1.29 3.10
C ILE A 74 2.11 -1.22 4.55
N LEU A 75 1.96 0.00 5.05
CA LEU A 75 1.33 0.29 6.35
C LEU A 75 0.09 1.13 6.11
N THR A 76 -1.07 0.61 6.52
CA THR A 76 -2.33 1.34 6.50
C THR A 76 -2.51 2.08 7.82
N LYS A 77 -2.84 3.37 7.76
CA LYS A 77 -3.26 4.18 8.89
C LYS A 77 -4.77 4.33 8.83
N CYS A 78 -5.46 3.76 9.81
CA CYS A 78 -6.87 4.03 10.05
C CYS A 78 -6.99 5.21 11.02
N PRO A 79 -8.07 6.00 10.97
CA PRO A 79 -8.33 6.96 12.02
C PRO A 79 -8.66 6.14 13.28
N SER A 80 -8.09 6.53 14.41
CA SER A 80 -8.23 5.85 15.70
C SER A 80 -9.69 5.72 16.19
N LYS A 81 -10.67 6.26 15.44
CA LYS A 81 -12.10 6.09 15.70
C LYS A 81 -12.70 4.75 15.24
N TYR A 82 -12.01 3.97 14.39
CA TYR A 82 -12.50 2.67 13.89
C TYR A 82 -11.73 1.45 14.44
N GLU A 83 -11.24 1.50 15.69
CA GLU A 83 -10.70 0.31 16.38
C GLU A 83 -11.81 -0.69 16.79
N GLY A 84 -12.59 -1.21 15.84
CA GLY A 84 -13.76 -2.01 16.17
C GLY A 84 -14.22 -3.03 15.14
N THR A 85 -13.37 -3.52 14.24
CA THR A 85 -13.77 -4.63 13.36
C THR A 85 -12.61 -5.50 12.89
N SER A 86 -11.79 -5.97 13.83
CA SER A 86 -11.01 -7.19 13.62
C SER A 86 -11.27 -8.17 14.76
N GLU A 87 -12.55 -8.48 14.99
CA GLU A 87 -12.93 -9.70 15.68
C GLU A 87 -12.63 -10.88 14.74
N THR A 88 -11.38 -11.31 14.80
CA THR A 88 -11.01 -12.72 14.96
C THR A 88 -12.17 -13.67 14.69
N VAL A 89 -12.28 -14.17 13.45
CA VAL A 89 -12.92 -15.47 13.19
C VAL A 89 -12.05 -16.50 13.90
N LYS A 90 -12.28 -16.70 15.20
CA LYS A 90 -11.70 -17.81 15.96
C LYS A 90 -12.27 -19.08 15.34
N LYS A 91 -11.46 -19.70 14.49
CA LYS A 91 -11.03 -21.09 14.62
C LYS A 91 -12.13 -22.05 15.13
N THR A 92 -12.75 -22.73 14.17
CA THR A 92 -12.83 -24.20 14.10
C THR A 92 -13.32 -24.95 15.35
N LEU A 93 -14.53 -25.50 15.20
CA LEU A 93 -15.16 -26.64 15.91
C LEU A 93 -15.72 -26.40 17.31
#